data_AF-A0A0M5LF43-F1
#
_entry.id   AF-A0A0M5LF43-F1
#
_cell.length_a   1.000
_cell.length_b   1.000
_cell.length_c   1.000
_cell.angle_alpha   90.00
_cell.angle_beta   90.00
_cell.angle_gamma   90.00
#
_symmetry.space_group_name_H-M   'P 1'
#
loop_
_entity.id
_entity.type
_entity.pdbx_description
1 polymer ?
#
loop_
_entity_poly.entity_id
_entity_poly.type
_entity_poly.pdbx_seq_one_letter_code
_entity_poly.pdbx_strand_id
1 'polypeptide(L)'
;MNKFIMAMVLTVVSVTAQANFESAWEKSVGWTIENTKTIDSFEHEDGRLESAFQGCEVGREINFSDDTYVTCTTQGYHYAYAPTAILLSKNGSYGKVWRMIVDGKMYGIK
;
A
#
# COMPACT_ATOMS: atom_id res chain seq x y z
N MET A 1 -45.95 25.05 -17.49
CA MET A 1 -45.07 23.90 -17.84
C MET A 1 -43.68 24.16 -17.28
N ASN A 2 -43.19 23.21 -16.49
CA ASN A 2 -42.22 23.36 -15.40
C ASN A 2 -40.76 23.54 -15.87
N LYS A 3 -40.14 24.69 -15.55
CA LYS A 3 -38.68 24.93 -15.72
C LYS A 3 -37.83 24.39 -14.56
N PHE A 4 -38.44 23.66 -13.63
CA PHE A 4 -37.81 23.24 -12.36
C PHE A 4 -37.19 21.83 -12.35
N ILE A 5 -37.22 21.09 -13.46
CA ILE A 5 -36.88 19.65 -13.45
C ILE A 5 -35.45 19.36 -13.98
N MET A 6 -34.68 20.37 -14.38
CA MET A 6 -33.39 20.16 -15.03
C MET A 6 -32.19 20.58 -14.17
N ALA A 7 -32.20 20.25 -12.87
CA ALA A 7 -31.10 20.59 -11.97
C ALA A 7 -30.66 19.44 -11.03
N MET A 8 -31.10 18.20 -11.25
CA MET A 8 -30.94 17.11 -10.27
C MET A 8 -30.18 15.90 -10.81
N VAL A 9 -29.07 16.08 -11.54
CA VAL A 9 -28.35 14.92 -12.14
C VAL A 9 -26.82 14.93 -11.94
N LEU A 10 -26.21 15.89 -11.24
CA LEU A 10 -24.72 15.98 -11.17
C LEU A 10 -24.15 16.11 -9.75
N THR A 11 -24.65 15.31 -8.81
CA THR A 11 -24.00 15.12 -7.50
C THR A 11 -23.85 13.64 -7.18
N VAL A 12 -23.17 12.88 -8.04
CA VAL A 12 -22.54 11.62 -7.62
C VAL A 12 -21.06 11.93 -7.51
N VAL A 13 -20.67 12.57 -6.40
CA VAL A 13 -19.26 12.67 -6.04
C VAL A 13 -18.88 11.29 -5.55
N SER A 14 -18.16 10.56 -6.40
CA SER A 14 -17.79 9.16 -6.21
C SER A 14 -16.83 8.99 -5.03
N VAL A 15 -17.38 8.67 -3.86
CA VAL A 15 -16.65 8.18 -2.68
C VAL A 15 -16.51 6.66 -2.79
N THR A 16 -15.56 6.18 -3.60
CA THR A 16 -15.28 4.72 -3.71
C THR A 16 -13.92 4.30 -3.16
N ALA A 17 -13.13 5.22 -2.59
CA ALA A 17 -11.78 4.92 -2.09
C ALA A 17 -11.71 4.59 -0.58
N GLN A 18 -12.81 4.68 0.18
CA GLN A 18 -12.77 4.63 1.65
C GLN A 18 -12.57 3.23 2.24
N ALA A 19 -13.02 2.17 1.57
CA ALA A 19 -13.00 0.81 2.15
C ALA A 19 -11.58 0.30 2.45
N ASN A 20 -10.60 0.64 1.60
CA ASN A 20 -9.23 0.16 1.78
C ASN A 20 -8.54 0.88 2.94
N PHE A 21 -8.74 2.19 3.11
CA PHE A 21 -8.09 2.96 4.17
C PHE A 21 -8.54 2.54 5.57
N GLU A 22 -9.85 2.39 5.78
CA GLU A 22 -10.40 2.02 7.10
C GLU A 22 -9.90 0.63 7.52
N SER A 23 -9.91 -0.34 6.61
CA SER A 23 -9.39 -1.68 6.90
C SER A 23 -7.89 -1.69 7.23
N ALA A 24 -7.10 -0.83 6.58
CA ALA A 24 -5.68 -0.69 6.86
C ALA A 24 -5.45 -0.07 8.23
N TRP A 25 -6.23 0.97 8.54
CA TRP A 25 -6.19 1.70 9.81
C TRP A 25 -6.51 0.77 10.99
N GLU A 26 -7.61 0.02 10.90
CA GLU A 26 -7.99 -0.96 11.93
C GLU A 26 -6.89 -2.01 12.17
N LYS A 27 -6.26 -2.51 11.08
CA LYS A 27 -5.14 -3.48 11.16
C LYS A 27 -3.85 -2.86 11.72
N SER A 28 -3.73 -1.54 11.71
CA SER A 28 -2.55 -0.81 12.18
C SER A 28 -2.58 -0.52 13.68
N VAL A 29 -3.70 -0.77 14.37
CA VAL A 29 -3.79 -0.57 15.82
C VAL A 29 -2.73 -1.41 16.55
N GLY A 30 -1.92 -0.73 17.38
CA GLY A 30 -0.82 -1.35 18.13
C GLY A 30 0.46 -1.59 17.32
N TRP A 31 0.56 -1.04 16.11
CA TRP A 31 1.81 -0.91 15.36
C TRP A 31 2.40 0.49 15.54
N THR A 32 3.72 0.58 15.46
CA THR A 32 4.48 1.84 15.40
C THR A 32 4.77 2.19 13.94
N ILE A 33 4.48 3.42 13.53
CA ILE A 33 4.97 3.93 12.24
C ILE A 33 6.45 4.27 12.38
N GLU A 34 7.27 3.61 11.58
CA GLU A 34 8.73 3.76 11.64
C GLU A 34 9.23 4.68 10.53
N ASN A 35 8.61 4.61 9.35
CA ASN A 35 8.97 5.44 8.22
C ASN A 35 7.84 5.53 7.18
N THR A 36 7.94 6.48 6.26
CA THR A 36 7.10 6.61 5.08
C THR A 36 7.99 6.88 3.88
N LYS A 37 7.88 6.06 2.83
CA LYS A 37 8.76 6.10 1.66
C LYS A 37 7.96 6.03 0.37
N THR A 38 8.54 6.50 -0.73
CA THR A 38 7.96 6.33 -2.07
C THR A 38 8.55 5.07 -2.70
N ILE A 39 7.69 4.17 -3.19
CA ILE A 39 8.13 3.00 -3.96
C ILE A 39 8.52 3.45 -5.36
N ASP A 40 9.69 3.05 -5.82
CA ASP A 40 10.19 3.33 -7.16
C ASP A 40 10.02 2.14 -8.10
N SER A 41 10.52 0.98 -7.66
CA SER A 41 10.60 -0.24 -8.46
C SER A 41 10.51 -1.50 -7.59
N PHE A 42 10.44 -2.66 -8.24
CA PHE A 42 10.66 -3.94 -7.59
C PHE A 42 11.56 -4.82 -8.45
N GLU A 43 12.21 -5.78 -7.80
CA GLU A 43 13.10 -6.75 -8.43
C GLU A 43 12.44 -8.14 -8.50
N HIS A 44 12.54 -8.76 -9.67
CA HIS A 44 12.18 -10.16 -9.88
C HIS A 44 13.29 -11.09 -9.38
N GLU A 45 12.99 -12.37 -9.15
CA GLU A 45 14.01 -13.36 -8.74
C GLU A 45 15.16 -13.50 -9.76
N ASP A 46 14.94 -13.12 -11.02
CA ASP A 46 15.94 -13.13 -12.09
C ASP A 46 16.81 -11.86 -12.16
N GLY A 47 16.64 -10.93 -11.21
CA GLY A 47 17.35 -9.66 -11.14
C GLY A 47 16.80 -8.56 -12.03
N ARG A 48 15.68 -8.80 -12.71
CA ARG A 48 15.02 -7.79 -13.56
C ARG A 48 14.31 -6.77 -12.69
N LEU A 49 14.61 -5.50 -12.92
CA LEU A 49 13.89 -4.38 -12.29
C LEU A 49 12.69 -3.96 -13.14
N GLU A 50 11.54 -3.81 -12.49
CA GLU A 50 10.35 -3.21 -13.08
C GLU A 50 9.91 -1.98 -12.29
N SER A 51 9.44 -0.97 -13.00
CA SER A 51 8.87 0.22 -12.39
C SER A 51 7.44 -0.02 -11.93
N ALA A 52 7.00 0.79 -10.95
CA ALA A 52 5.70 0.70 -10.29
C ALA A 52 5.52 -0.53 -9.38
N PHE A 53 4.74 -0.35 -8.32
CA PHE A 53 4.42 -1.43 -7.40
C PHE A 53 3.41 -2.38 -8.04
N GLN A 54 3.67 -3.68 -8.00
CA GLN A 54 2.77 -4.73 -8.50
C GLN A 54 2.33 -5.70 -7.39
N GLY A 55 2.43 -5.28 -6.14
CA GLY A 55 2.14 -6.12 -4.99
C GLY A 55 3.39 -6.85 -4.49
N CYS A 56 3.16 -7.71 -3.50
CA CYS A 56 4.20 -8.56 -2.94
C CYS A 56 4.10 -9.99 -3.50
N GLU A 57 5.27 -10.57 -3.74
CA GLU A 57 5.51 -12.01 -3.81
C GLU A 57 6.55 -12.35 -2.74
N VAL A 58 6.52 -13.56 -2.18
CA VAL A 58 7.51 -13.94 -1.17
C VAL A 58 8.90 -13.89 -1.79
N GLY A 59 9.82 -13.12 -1.19
CA GLY A 59 11.18 -12.93 -1.70
C GLY A 59 11.35 -11.72 -2.61
N ARG A 60 10.27 -11.11 -3.12
CA ARG A 60 10.36 -9.90 -3.94
C ARG A 60 10.94 -8.73 -3.15
N GLU A 61 11.91 -8.04 -3.75
CA GLU A 61 12.46 -6.81 -3.20
C GLU A 61 11.69 -5.59 -3.73
N ILE A 62 11.26 -4.73 -2.81
CA ILE A 62 10.58 -3.47 -3.12
C ILE A 62 11.56 -2.34 -2.85
N ASN A 63 11.95 -1.63 -3.91
CA ASN A 63 12.92 -0.55 -3.87
C ASN A 63 12.22 0.79 -3.67
N PHE A 64 12.76 1.59 -2.77
CA PHE A 64 12.29 2.94 -2.49
C PHE A 64 13.15 3.99 -3.20
N SER A 65 12.60 5.18 -3.41
CA SER A 65 13.30 6.30 -4.07
C SER A 65 14.54 6.82 -3.32
N ASP A 66 14.83 6.31 -2.11
CA ASP A 66 16.00 6.65 -1.31
C ASP A 66 17.06 5.53 -1.29
N ASP A 67 17.04 4.66 -2.30
CA ASP A 67 17.98 3.55 -2.52
C ASP A 67 17.96 2.48 -1.42
N THR A 68 16.92 2.47 -0.57
CA THR A 68 16.68 1.39 0.39
C THR A 68 15.62 0.43 -0.15
N TYR A 69 15.55 -0.77 0.45
CA TYR A 69 14.58 -1.79 0.04
C TYR A 69 14.02 -2.57 1.23
N VAL A 70 12.94 -3.30 0.98
CA VAL A 70 12.40 -4.33 1.88
C VAL A 70 12.12 -5.60 1.10
N THR A 71 12.21 -6.75 1.75
CA THR A 71 11.85 -8.03 1.14
C THR A 71 10.45 -8.46 1.59
N CYS A 72 9.56 -8.72 0.64
CA CYS A 72 8.22 -9.21 0.91
C CYS A 72 8.23 -10.62 1.53
N THR A 73 7.43 -10.84 2.56
CA THR A 73 7.25 -12.14 3.25
C THR A 73 5.86 -12.73 3.09
N THR A 74 4.95 -12.00 2.44
CA THR A 74 3.58 -12.43 2.12
C THR A 74 3.28 -12.23 0.65
N GLN A 75 2.29 -12.93 0.11
CA GLN A 75 1.81 -12.70 -1.24
C GLN A 75 0.62 -11.72 -1.26
N GLY A 76 0.49 -10.95 -2.34
CA GLY A 76 -0.71 -10.17 -2.63
C GLY A 76 -0.50 -9.21 -3.79
N TYR A 77 -1.35 -9.32 -4.81
CA TYR A 77 -1.30 -8.48 -6.00
C TYR A 77 -1.94 -7.10 -5.77
N HIS A 78 -1.25 -6.05 -6.22
CA HIS A 78 -1.78 -4.69 -6.25
C HIS A 78 -0.93 -3.79 -7.14
N TYR A 79 -1.52 -3.25 -8.20
CA TYR A 79 -0.82 -2.29 -9.04
C TYR A 79 -0.98 -0.87 -8.50
N ALA A 80 0.13 -0.15 -8.35
CA ALA A 80 0.14 1.29 -8.08
C ALA A 80 1.41 1.94 -8.64
N TYR A 81 1.27 3.09 -9.29
CA TYR A 81 2.39 3.83 -9.86
C TYR A 81 2.99 4.80 -8.82
N ALA A 82 4.26 4.58 -8.47
CA ALA A 82 5.00 5.34 -7.47
C ALA A 82 4.25 5.61 -6.14
N PRO A 83 3.64 4.60 -5.50
CA PRO A 83 2.82 4.81 -4.31
C PRO A 83 3.68 5.11 -3.06
N THR A 84 3.03 5.68 -2.07
CA THR A 84 3.59 5.79 -0.73
C THR A 84 3.46 4.48 0.04
N ALA A 85 4.56 4.00 0.59
CA ALA A 85 4.65 2.90 1.54
C ALA A 85 4.79 3.42 2.98
N ILE A 86 3.91 2.98 3.87
CA ILE A 86 4.03 3.24 5.31
C ILE A 86 4.64 2.01 5.96
N LEU A 87 5.83 2.15 6.53
CA LEU A 87 6.54 1.08 7.21
C LEU A 87 6.15 1.05 8.69
N LEU A 88 5.70 -0.12 9.12
CA LEU A 88 5.17 -0.36 10.44
C LEU A 88 5.98 -1.45 11.16
N SER A 89 6.08 -1.32 12.48
CA SER A 89 6.63 -2.38 13.31
C SER A 89 5.79 -2.70 14.54
N LYS A 90 5.97 -3.90 15.07
CA LYS A 90 5.38 -4.33 16.34
C LYS A 90 6.28 -5.34 17.02
N ASN A 91 6.38 -5.27 18.35
CA ASN A 91 7.04 -6.31 19.13
C ASN A 91 6.13 -7.55 19.19
N GLY A 92 6.60 -8.66 18.62
CA GLY A 92 6.00 -9.98 18.75
C GLY A 92 6.75 -10.86 19.73
N SER A 93 6.22 -12.06 20.00
CA SER A 93 6.82 -13.02 20.93
C SER A 93 8.24 -13.46 20.57
N TYR A 94 8.61 -13.35 19.30
CA TYR A 94 9.91 -13.79 18.76
C TYR A 94 10.75 -12.63 18.18
N GLY A 95 10.41 -11.38 18.51
CA GLY A 95 11.14 -10.20 18.05
C GLY A 95 10.26 -9.19 17.30
N LYS A 96 10.92 -8.22 16.65
CA LYS A 96 10.25 -7.14 15.90
C LYS A 96 9.67 -7.71 14.60
N VAL A 97 8.35 -7.57 14.43
CA VAL A 97 7.63 -7.91 13.20
C VAL A 97 7.46 -6.64 12.39
N TRP A 98 7.63 -6.74 11.07
CA TRP A 98 7.51 -5.61 10.16
C TRP A 98 6.35 -5.79 9.16
N ARG A 99 5.70 -4.68 8.85
CA ARG A 99 4.63 -4.59 7.85
C ARG A 99 4.82 -3.34 7.00
N MET A 100 4.29 -3.39 5.79
CA MET A 100 4.19 -2.24 4.90
C MET A 100 2.75 -2.05 4.48
N ILE A 101 2.25 -0.80 4.50
CA ILE A 101 0.96 -0.45 3.91
C ILE A 101 1.20 0.30 2.61
N VAL A 102 0.54 -0.16 1.54
CA VAL A 102 0.50 0.51 0.23
C VAL A 102 -0.96 0.59 -0.21
N ASP A 103 -1.48 1.78 -0.49
CA ASP A 103 -2.88 2.03 -0.88
C ASP A 103 -3.93 1.32 0.01
N GLY A 104 -3.69 1.31 1.33
CA GLY A 104 -4.59 0.68 2.29
C GLY A 104 -4.52 -0.87 2.32
N LYS A 105 -3.58 -1.48 1.60
CA LYS A 105 -3.30 -2.91 1.72
C LYS A 105 -2.04 -3.13 2.55
N MET A 106 -2.12 -4.06 3.50
CA MET A 106 -1.02 -4.38 4.42
C MET A 106 -0.30 -5.67 3.98
N TYR A 107 1.02 -5.60 3.92
CA TYR A 107 1.92 -6.68 3.50
C TYR A 107 2.94 -6.99 4.60
N GLY A 108 3.36 -8.25 4.70
CA GLY A 108 4.53 -8.67 5.49
C GLY A 108 5.83 -8.34 4.77
N ILE A 109 6.80 -7.83 5.52
CA ILE A 109 8.14 -7.49 5.03
C ILE A 109 9.20 -7.85 6.07
N LYS A 110 10.48 -7.86 5.65
CA LYS A 110 11.66 -7.96 6.52
C LYS A 110 12.78 -7.08 5.99
#